data_AF-A0AAD5LSA5-F1
#
_entry.id   AF-A0AAD5LSA5-F1
#
_cell.length_a   1.000
_cell.length_b   1.000
_cell.length_c   1.000
_cell.angle_alpha   90.00
_cell.angle_beta   90.00
_cell.angle_gamma   90.00
#
_symmetry.space_group_name_H-M   'P 1'
#
loop_
_entity.id
_entity.type
_entity.pdbx_description
1 polymer ?
#
loop_
_entity_poly.entity_id
_entity_poly.type
_entity_poly.pdbx_seq_one_letter_code
_entity_poly.pdbx_strand_id
1 'polypeptide(L)'
;MCPLRKGRWKVEEEKYTMELLRLIENGTIRLRHGQSIRGFIAKKLHSDDMRVLKKLSNCKAFHFARMITPRMSDEEAIDHSVPDAQGNLEKLEKCKGEFLRSVQLEALVAVRKYLSDSSIRELLKGRD
;
A
#
# COMPACT_ATOMS: atom_id res chain seq x y z
N MET A 1 3.49 -12.18 14.24
CA MET A 1 2.97 -11.43 13.07
C MET A 1 2.11 -10.28 13.56
N CYS A 2 2.31 -9.07 13.03
CA CYS A 2 1.48 -7.91 13.37
C CYS A 2 0.05 -8.10 12.81
N PRO A 3 -1.04 -7.81 13.56
CA PRO A 3 -2.40 -7.94 13.06
C PRO A 3 -2.65 -7.12 11.79
N LEU A 4 -3.51 -7.63 10.89
CA LEU A 4 -3.95 -6.89 9.71
C LEU A 4 -4.77 -5.65 10.09
N ARG A 5 -4.67 -4.60 9.28
CA ARG A 5 -5.44 -3.36 9.46
C ARG A 5 -6.94 -3.62 9.35
N LYS A 6 -7.72 -2.99 10.23
CA LYS A 6 -9.19 -3.06 10.26
C LYS A 6 -9.79 -1.65 10.23
N GLY A 7 -11.08 -1.55 9.90
CA GLY A 7 -11.83 -0.29 9.95
C GLY A 7 -11.76 0.54 8.66
N ARG A 8 -12.15 1.82 8.77
CA ARG A 8 -12.19 2.74 7.61
C ARG A 8 -10.78 2.99 7.07
N TRP A 9 -10.69 3.31 5.78
CA TRP A 9 -9.44 3.73 5.18
C TRP A 9 -9.11 5.15 5.60
N LYS A 10 -7.83 5.40 5.89
CA LYS A 10 -7.34 6.77 6.05
C LYS A 10 -7.14 7.43 4.70
N VAL A 11 -7.06 8.76 4.68
CA VAL A 11 -6.82 9.52 3.44
C VAL A 11 -5.47 9.12 2.83
N GLU A 12 -4.43 8.91 3.64
CA GLU A 12 -3.11 8.49 3.16
C GLU A 12 -3.14 7.08 2.57
N GLU A 13 -3.96 6.19 3.13
CA GLU A 13 -4.17 4.83 2.62
C GLU A 13 -4.87 4.85 1.25
N GLU A 14 -5.85 5.75 1.07
CA GLU A 14 -6.52 5.97 -0.20
C GLU A 14 -5.59 6.56 -1.26
N LYS A 15 -4.78 7.58 -0.90
CA LYS A 15 -3.79 8.19 -1.80
C LYS A 15 -2.75 7.17 -2.26
N TYR A 16 -2.19 6.40 -1.33
CA TYR A 16 -1.21 5.37 -1.66
C TYR A 16 -1.79 4.32 -2.61
N THR A 17 -3.02 3.88 -2.37
CA THR A 17 -3.72 2.93 -3.25
C THR A 17 -3.99 3.51 -4.63
N MET A 18 -4.38 4.79 -4.72
CA MET A 18 -4.62 5.45 -6.00
C MET A 18 -3.36 5.45 -6.87
N GLU A 19 -2.20 5.78 -6.30
CA GLU A 19 -0.92 5.77 -7.02
C GLU A 19 -0.50 4.36 -7.43
N LEU A 20 -0.71 3.35 -6.57
CA LEU A 20 -0.47 1.95 -6.96
C LEU A 20 -1.34 1.54 -8.16
N LEU A 21 -2.63 1.89 -8.16
CA LEU A 21 -3.54 1.55 -9.25
C LEU A 21 -3.14 2.23 -10.57
N ARG A 22 -2.75 3.51 -10.52
CA ARG A 22 -2.26 4.25 -11.70
C ARG A 22 -1.01 3.63 -12.30
N LEU A 23 -0.08 3.20 -11.44
CA LEU A 23 1.15 2.53 -11.89
C LEU A 23 0.90 1.11 -12.42
N ILE A 24 -0.15 0.42 -11.96
CA ILE A 24 -0.56 -0.85 -12.56
C ILE A 24 -1.22 -0.59 -13.92
N GLU A 25 -2.08 0.43 -14.01
CA GLU A 25 -2.82 0.81 -15.22
C GLU A 25 -1.89 1.23 -16.36
N ASN A 26 -0.86 2.04 -16.09
CA ASN A 26 0.10 2.47 -17.10
C ASN A 26 1.18 1.41 -17.43
N GLY A 27 1.21 0.29 -16.68
CA GLY A 27 2.15 -0.80 -16.87
C GLY A 27 3.53 -0.61 -16.24
N THR A 28 3.76 0.46 -15.45
CA THR A 28 5.00 0.63 -14.68
C THR A 28 5.15 -0.46 -13.63
N ILE A 29 4.07 -0.86 -12.95
CA ILE A 29 4.05 -2.03 -12.06
C ILE A 29 3.50 -3.22 -12.85
N ARG A 30 4.33 -4.26 -12.99
CA ARG A 30 3.91 -5.55 -13.52
C ARG A 30 3.63 -6.51 -12.36
N LEU A 31 2.46 -7.13 -12.40
CA LEU A 31 2.06 -8.09 -11.38
C LEU A 31 2.64 -9.46 -11.67
N ARG A 32 2.87 -10.24 -10.61
CA ARG A 32 3.26 -11.64 -10.79
C ARG A 32 2.12 -12.42 -11.43
N HIS A 33 2.43 -13.40 -12.29
CA HIS A 33 1.46 -14.40 -12.73
C HIS A 33 0.67 -14.99 -11.54
N GLY A 34 -0.67 -15.03 -11.69
CA GLY A 34 -1.61 -15.47 -10.66
C GLY A 34 -1.90 -14.46 -9.54
N GLN A 35 -1.26 -13.29 -9.54
CA GLN A 35 -1.54 -12.22 -8.58
C GLN A 35 -2.69 -11.33 -9.08
N SER A 36 -3.70 -11.12 -8.24
CA SER A 36 -4.76 -10.14 -8.52
C SER A 36 -4.36 -8.74 -8.03
N ILE A 37 -4.91 -7.68 -8.65
CA ILE A 37 -4.77 -6.30 -8.17
C ILE A 37 -5.18 -6.21 -6.69
N ARG A 38 -6.30 -6.84 -6.32
CA ARG A 38 -6.79 -6.87 -4.95
C ARG A 38 -5.75 -7.46 -3.99
N GLY A 39 -5.22 -8.64 -4.29
CA GLY A 39 -4.23 -9.31 -3.44
C GLY A 39 -2.91 -8.53 -3.37
N PHE A 40 -2.51 -7.90 -4.47
CA PHE A 40 -1.36 -7.00 -4.49
C PHE A 40 -1.55 -5.80 -3.55
N ILE A 41 -2.67 -5.08 -3.66
CA ILE A 41 -2.99 -3.94 -2.79
C ILE A 41 -3.10 -4.38 -1.31
N ALA A 42 -3.77 -5.51 -1.04
CA ALA A 42 -3.89 -6.05 0.32
C ALA A 42 -2.51 -6.27 0.98
N LYS A 43 -1.56 -6.84 0.24
CA LYS A 43 -0.17 -7.01 0.66
C LYS A 43 0.52 -5.67 0.93
N LYS A 44 0.39 -4.68 0.03
CA LYS A 44 1.04 -3.36 0.20
C LYS A 44 0.47 -2.55 1.38
N LEU A 45 -0.80 -2.75 1.72
CA LEU A 45 -1.46 -2.06 2.84
C LEU A 45 -1.39 -2.81 4.17
N HIS A 46 -0.84 -4.04 4.21
CA HIS A 46 -0.98 -4.95 5.35
C HIS A 46 -2.45 -5.09 5.81
N SER A 47 -3.34 -5.31 4.83
CA SER A 47 -4.79 -5.38 4.99
C SER A 47 -5.30 -6.76 4.52
N ASP A 48 -6.52 -7.12 4.92
CA ASP A 48 -7.20 -8.30 4.37
C ASP A 48 -7.83 -8.02 3.00
N ASP A 49 -7.94 -9.06 2.18
CA ASP A 49 -8.50 -9.02 0.82
C ASP A 49 -9.93 -8.49 0.79
N MET A 50 -10.76 -8.82 1.78
CA MET A 50 -12.17 -8.42 1.81
C MET A 50 -12.33 -6.93 2.07
N ARG A 51 -11.49 -6.33 2.90
CA ARG A 51 -11.45 -4.89 3.12
C ARG A 51 -11.07 -4.14 1.85
N VAL A 52 -10.10 -4.64 1.09
CA VAL A 52 -9.73 -4.08 -0.22
C VAL A 52 -10.87 -4.25 -1.22
N LEU A 53 -11.47 -5.45 -1.32
CA LEU A 53 -12.62 -5.70 -2.21
C LEU A 53 -13.74 -4.69 -1.95
N LYS A 54 -14.16 -4.55 -0.69
CA LYS A 54 -15.23 -3.63 -0.31
C LYS A 54 -14.88 -2.19 -0.67
N LYS A 55 -13.64 -1.78 -0.45
CA LYS A 55 -13.21 -0.41 -0.79
C LYS A 55 -13.26 -0.16 -2.29
N LEU A 56 -12.63 -1.02 -3.09
CA LEU A 56 -12.57 -0.86 -4.55
C LEU A 56 -13.95 -0.96 -5.20
N SER A 57 -14.87 -1.75 -4.62
CA SER A 57 -16.23 -1.91 -5.17
C SER A 57 -17.17 -0.77 -4.79
N ASN A 58 -17.09 -0.28 -3.56
CA ASN A 58 -18.10 0.64 -3.02
C ASN A 58 -17.72 2.11 -3.12
N CYS A 59 -16.46 2.42 -3.43
CA CYS A 59 -15.99 3.80 -3.54
C CYS A 59 -15.81 4.19 -5.01
N LYS A 60 -16.58 5.18 -5.47
CA LYS A 60 -16.58 5.66 -6.86
C LYS A 60 -15.19 6.04 -7.37
N ALA A 61 -14.35 6.60 -6.51
CA ALA A 61 -12.97 6.97 -6.85
C ALA A 61 -12.12 5.79 -7.35
N PHE A 62 -12.49 4.55 -7.00
CA PHE A 62 -11.74 3.35 -7.35
C PHE A 62 -12.44 2.45 -8.36
N HIS A 63 -13.61 2.85 -8.90
CA HIS A 63 -14.37 2.00 -9.84
C HIS A 63 -13.57 1.64 -11.10
N PHE A 64 -12.66 2.52 -11.52
CA PHE A 64 -11.75 2.27 -12.64
C PHE A 64 -10.83 1.05 -12.43
N ALA A 65 -10.55 0.67 -11.18
CA ALA A 65 -9.70 -0.48 -10.86
C ALA A 65 -10.22 -1.80 -11.47
N ARG A 66 -11.53 -1.88 -11.77
CA ARG A 66 -12.15 -3.05 -12.42
C ARG A 66 -11.88 -3.13 -13.93
N MET A 67 -11.45 -2.03 -14.54
CA MET A 67 -11.14 -1.93 -15.97
C MET A 67 -9.65 -2.10 -16.25
N ILE A 68 -8.81 -2.04 -15.21
CA ILE A 68 -7.36 -2.21 -15.33
C ILE A 68 -7.07 -3.64 -15.78
N THR A 69 -6.36 -3.77 -16.90
CA THR A 69 -5.76 -5.02 -17.36
C THR A 69 -4.27 -4.97 -16.99
N PRO A 70 -3.85 -5.56 -15.85
CA PRO A 70 -2.48 -5.45 -15.39
C PRO A 70 -1.53 -6.20 -16.33
N ARG A 71 -0.36 -5.60 -16.60
CA ARG A 71 0.74 -6.31 -17.23
C ARG A 71 1.27 -7.37 -16.26
N MET A 72 1.51 -8.57 -16.78
CA MET A 72 2.01 -9.69 -16.00
C MET A 72 3.50 -9.93 -16.26
N SER A 73 4.18 -10.50 -15.27
CA SER A 73 5.56 -11.00 -15.35
C SER A 73 5.74 -12.19 -14.41
N ASP A 74 6.87 -12.90 -14.55
CA ASP A 74 7.19 -14.05 -13.69
C ASP A 74 7.35 -13.67 -12.22
N GLU A 75 7.78 -12.43 -11.96
CA GLU A 75 7.88 -11.81 -10.64
C GLU A 75 7.23 -10.42 -10.61
N GLU A 76 6.96 -9.86 -9.43
CA GLU A 76 6.59 -8.43 -9.30
C GLU A 76 7.74 -7.58 -9.84
N ALA A 77 7.52 -6.78 -10.89
CA ALA A 77 8.59 -6.03 -11.55
C ALA A 77 8.20 -4.58 -11.82
N ILE A 78 9.21 -3.71 -11.90
CA ILE A 78 9.06 -2.30 -12.29
C ILE A 78 9.57 -2.12 -13.71
N ASP A 79 8.72 -1.59 -14.58
CA ASP A 79 9.05 -1.25 -15.95
C ASP A 79 9.51 0.20 -16.06
N HIS A 80 10.84 0.37 -16.08
CA HIS A 80 11.47 1.68 -16.21
C HIS A 80 11.38 2.28 -17.63
N SER A 81 10.92 1.52 -18.64
CA SER A 81 10.76 2.05 -20.00
C SER A 81 9.45 2.82 -20.19
N VAL A 82 8.54 2.79 -19.21
CA VAL A 82 7.29 3.57 -19.25
C VAL A 82 7.62 5.06 -19.13
N PRO A 83 7.00 5.95 -19.93
CA PRO A 83 7.19 7.39 -19.82
C PRO A 83 6.93 7.90 -18.38
N ASP A 84 7.84 8.74 -17.88
CA ASP A 84 7.79 9.30 -16.51
C ASP A 84 7.74 8.23 -15.39
N ALA A 85 8.26 7.02 -15.63
CA ALA A 85 8.28 5.96 -14.60
C ALA A 85 8.94 6.44 -13.30
N GLN A 86 10.09 7.12 -13.40
CA GLN A 86 10.83 7.63 -12.24
C GLN A 86 10.01 8.63 -11.42
N GLY A 87 9.43 9.66 -12.07
CA GLY A 87 8.62 10.66 -11.38
C GLY A 87 7.38 10.06 -10.72
N ASN A 88 6.76 9.06 -11.34
CA ASN A 88 5.61 8.38 -10.74
C ASN A 88 6.00 7.44 -9.58
N LEU A 89 7.18 6.82 -9.62
CA LEU A 89 7.72 6.04 -8.49
C LEU A 89 8.07 6.93 -7.29
N GLU A 90 8.59 8.14 -7.53
CA GLU A 90 8.85 9.11 -6.47
C GLU A 90 7.55 9.58 -5.78
N LYS A 91 6.50 9.84 -6.56
CA LYS A 91 5.16 10.13 -6.02
C LYS A 91 4.64 8.96 -5.18
N LEU A 92 4.80 7.74 -5.67
CA LEU A 92 4.41 6.53 -4.93
C LEU A 92 5.15 6.41 -3.59
N GLU A 93 6.46 6.58 -3.58
CA GLU A 93 7.26 6.45 -2.36
C GLU A 93 6.90 7.55 -1.35
N LYS A 94 6.60 8.77 -1.81
CA LYS A 94 6.07 9.84 -0.96
C LYS A 94 4.74 9.42 -0.31
N CYS A 95 3.76 8.95 -1.09
CA CYS A 95 2.47 8.51 -0.57
C CYS A 95 2.60 7.32 0.39
N LYS A 96 3.50 6.38 0.09
CA LYS A 96 3.84 5.27 0.98
C LYS A 96 4.41 5.76 2.30
N GLY A 97 5.32 6.74 2.28
CA GLY A 97 5.87 7.35 3.49
C GLY A 97 4.80 8.04 4.34
N GLU A 98 3.87 8.76 3.71
CA GLU A 98 2.71 9.38 4.38
C GLU A 98 1.79 8.32 5.00
N PHE A 99 1.48 7.25 4.26
CA PHE A 99 0.70 6.12 4.77
C PHE A 99 1.37 5.46 5.97
N LEU A 100 2.66 5.13 5.87
CA LEU A 100 3.40 4.51 6.97
C LEU A 100 3.42 5.40 8.22
N ARG A 101 3.65 6.70 8.07
CA ARG A 101 3.56 7.65 9.19
C ARG A 101 2.17 7.70 9.80
N SER A 102 1.12 7.70 8.98
CA SER A 102 -0.25 7.76 9.50
C SER A 102 -0.67 6.49 10.25
N VAL A 103 0.01 5.37 10.04
CA VAL A 103 -0.28 4.09 10.72
C VAL A 103 0.74 3.71 11.80
N GLN A 104 1.86 4.42 11.92
CA GLN A 104 2.91 4.18 12.92
C GLN A 104 2.37 4.17 14.35
N LEU A 105 1.50 5.13 14.71
CA LEU A 105 0.94 5.17 16.07
C LEU A 105 0.04 3.96 16.35
N GLU A 106 -0.75 3.51 15.37
CA GLU A 106 -1.58 2.31 15.52
C GLU A 106 -0.74 1.05 15.67
N ALA A 107 0.35 0.96 14.90
CA ALA A 107 1.32 -0.13 15.02
C ALA A 107 1.96 -0.13 16.40
N LEU A 108 2.48 1.03 16.86
CA LEU A 108 3.07 1.19 18.18
C LEU A 108 2.08 0.85 19.30
N VAL A 109 0.84 1.33 19.24
CA VAL A 109 -0.21 1.00 20.23
C VAL A 109 -0.50 -0.51 20.23
N ALA A 110 -0.57 -1.14 19.06
CA ALA A 110 -0.83 -2.58 18.95
C ALA A 110 0.31 -3.43 19.56
N VAL A 111 1.57 -2.99 19.42
CA VAL A 111 2.72 -3.71 19.98
C VAL A 111 3.10 -3.25 21.40
N ARG A 112 2.62 -2.09 21.88
CA ARG A 112 2.95 -1.53 23.20
C ARG A 112 2.76 -2.53 24.34
N LYS A 113 1.72 -3.36 24.29
CA LYS A 113 1.44 -4.39 25.31
C LYS A 113 2.53 -5.46 25.41
N TYR A 114 3.40 -5.53 24.41
CA TYR A 114 4.48 -6.52 24.27
C TYR A 114 5.87 -5.89 24.26
N LEU A 115 5.97 -4.56 24.40
CA LEU A 115 7.24 -3.84 24.42
C LEU A 115 7.56 -3.39 25.85
N SER A 116 8.82 -3.54 26.25
CA SER A 116 9.33 -2.90 27.46
C SER A 116 9.42 -1.38 27.26
N ASP A 117 9.37 -0.63 28.36
CA ASP A 117 9.51 0.84 28.31
C ASP A 117 10.86 1.27 27.70
N SER A 118 11.92 0.46 27.83
CA SER A 118 13.21 0.68 27.16
C SER A 118 13.10 0.57 25.63
N SER A 119 12.41 -0.46 25.14
CA SER A 119 12.20 -0.69 23.70
C SER A 119 11.35 0.41 23.06
N ILE A 120 10.35 0.92 23.78
CA ILE A 120 9.52 2.05 23.33
C ILE A 120 10.36 3.32 23.22
N ARG A 121 11.24 3.59 24.19
CA ARG A 121 12.13 4.76 24.16
C ARG A 121 13.12 4.72 23.01
N GLU A 122 13.64 3.55 22.65
CA GLU A 122 14.52 3.40 21.47
C GLU A 122 13.77 3.58 20.15
N LEU A 123 12.55 3.03 20.04
CA LEU A 123 11.70 3.23 18.86
C LEU A 123 11.27 4.69 18.65
N LEU A 124 11.06 5.43 19.74
CA LEU A 124 10.75 6.86 19.69
C LEU A 124 11.99 7.74 19.45
N LYS A 125 13.21 7.18 19.57
CA LYS A 125 14.48 7.90 19.42
C LYS A 125 15.10 7.86 18.02
N GLY A 126 14.54 7.13 17.05
CA GLY A 126 14.98 7.21 15.65
C GLY A 126 14.00 8.04 14.82
N ARG A 127 14.35 9.20 14.25
CA ARG A 127 15.51 9.51 13.41
C ARG A 127 15.84 11.00 13.51
N ASP A 128 17.11 11.34 13.77
CA ASP A 128 17.73 12.59 13.32
C ASP A 128 17.93 12.54 11.79
#